data_AF-A0A1G3HMY2-F1
#
_entry.id   AF-A0A1G3HMY2-F1
#
_cell.length_a   1.000
_cell.length_b   1.000
_cell.length_c   1.000
_cell.angle_alpha   90.00
_cell.angle_beta   90.00
_cell.angle_gamma   90.00
#
_symmetry.space_group_name_H-M   'P 1'
#
loop_
_entity.id
_entity.type
_entity.pdbx_description
1 polymer ?
#
loop_
_entity_poly.entity_id
_entity_poly.type
_entity_poly.pdbx_seq_one_letter_code
_entity_poly.pdbx_strand_id
1 'polypeptide(L)'
;MQRKVYIETSVISYLTARPSSDSIKSACQQITRLWWDAGRASVLAFISPYVVEEVSAGDPLAALERIEALRAIPVLPIAPEILELAEFLLPVATNCRNSLHPLN
;
A
#
# COMPACT_ATOMS: atom_id res chain seq x y z
N MET A 1 -20.50 -17.38 -1.37
CA MET A 1 -20.03 -15.99 -1.46
C MET A 1 -18.52 -15.98 -1.36
N GLN A 2 -17.80 -15.48 -2.36
CA GLN A 2 -16.34 -15.35 -2.31
C GLN A 2 -15.98 -14.05 -1.57
N ARG A 3 -15.04 -14.11 -0.62
CA ARG A 3 -14.62 -12.93 0.14
C ARG A 3 -13.86 -11.97 -0.78
N LYS A 4 -14.15 -10.68 -0.66
CA LYS A 4 -13.41 -9.61 -1.34
C LYS A 4 -12.42 -8.99 -0.37
N VAL A 5 -11.17 -8.80 -0.80
CA VAL A 5 -10.12 -8.22 0.03
C VAL A 5 -9.41 -7.10 -0.72
N TYR A 6 -9.02 -6.06 0.00
CA TYR A 6 -8.13 -5.02 -0.49
C TYR A 6 -6.70 -5.36 -0.05
N ILE A 7 -5.74 -5.30 -0.97
CA ILE A 7 -4.32 -5.50 -0.66
C ILE A 7 -3.65 -4.13 -0.61
N GLU A 8 -3.02 -3.85 0.53
CA GLU A 8 -2.29 -2.61 0.78
C GLU A 8 -0.80 -2.78 0.47
N THR A 9 -0.11 -1.67 0.21
CA THR A 9 1.30 -1.60 -0.24
C THR A 9 2.28 -2.36 0.65
N SER A 10 2.09 -2.33 1.97
CA SER A 10 2.95 -3.02 2.93
C SER A 10 2.93 -4.54 2.75
N VAL A 11 1.79 -5.12 2.35
CA VAL A 11 1.68 -6.57 2.07
C VAL A 11 2.61 -6.94 0.93
N ILE A 12 2.60 -6.15 -0.16
CA ILE A 12 3.48 -6.38 -1.31
C ILE A 12 4.94 -6.18 -0.93
N SER A 13 5.22 -5.16 -0.10
CA SER A 13 6.56 -4.89 0.40
C SER A 13 7.10 -6.05 1.25
N TYR A 14 6.28 -6.63 2.13
CA TYR A 14 6.67 -7.81 2.91
C TYR A 14 6.81 -9.08 2.06
N LEU A 15 6.02 -9.20 0.99
CA LEU A 15 6.05 -10.35 0.10
C LEU A 15 7.39 -10.44 -0.65
N THR A 16 7.85 -9.32 -1.22
CA THR A 16 9.03 -9.29 -2.08
C THR A 16 10.31 -8.88 -1.35
N ALA A 17 10.21 -8.31 -0.14
CA ALA A 17 11.40 -7.92 0.61
C ALA A 17 12.32 -9.11 0.90
N ARG A 18 13.63 -8.85 0.82
CA ARG A 18 14.67 -9.77 1.29
C ARG A 18 14.41 -10.17 2.74
N PRO A 19 14.75 -11.41 3.14
CA PRO A 19 14.61 -11.87 4.52
C PRO A 19 15.23 -10.89 5.50
N SER A 20 14.44 -10.45 6.48
CA SER A 20 14.91 -9.53 7.51
C SER A 20 15.48 -10.28 8.70
N SER A 21 16.55 -9.76 9.30
CA SER A 21 17.07 -10.20 10.60
C SER A 21 16.30 -9.64 11.79
N ASP A 22 15.48 -8.60 11.54
CA ASP A 22 14.52 -8.07 12.51
C ASP A 22 13.39 -9.09 12.70
N SER A 23 13.19 -9.55 13.93
CA SER A 23 12.24 -10.62 14.25
C SER A 23 10.80 -10.25 13.90
N ILE A 24 10.41 -8.99 14.09
CA ILE A 24 9.06 -8.49 13.80
C ILE A 24 8.86 -8.46 12.28
N LYS A 25 9.80 -7.87 11.54
CA LYS A 25 9.71 -7.83 10.07
C LYS A 25 9.72 -9.23 9.48
N SER A 26 10.59 -10.11 9.98
CA SER A 26 10.65 -11.50 9.55
C SER A 26 9.32 -12.23 9.77
N ALA A 27 8.67 -12.02 10.92
CA ALA A 27 7.34 -12.57 11.19
C ALA A 27 6.28 -12.04 10.22
N CYS A 28 6.23 -10.72 9.98
CA CYS A 28 5.32 -10.13 9.00
C CYS A 28 5.55 -10.70 7.59
N GLN A 29 6.81 -10.80 7.15
CA GLN A 29 7.18 -11.41 5.88
C GLN A 29 6.71 -12.87 5.76
N GLN A 30 6.87 -13.67 6.83
CA GLN A 30 6.43 -15.07 6.86
C GLN A 30 4.91 -15.18 6.79
N ILE A 31 4.17 -14.39 7.58
CA ILE A 31 2.70 -14.37 7.57
C ILE A 31 2.18 -13.97 6.20
N THR A 32 2.75 -12.93 5.60
CA THR A 32 2.41 -12.48 4.25
C THR A 32 2.61 -13.59 3.22
N ARG A 33 3.76 -14.27 3.22
CA ARG A 33 4.02 -15.38 2.28
C ARG A 33 3.05 -16.54 2.47
N LEU A 34 2.81 -16.97 3.71
CA LEU A 34 1.86 -18.04 4.01
C LEU A 34 0.45 -17.72 3.50
N TRP A 35 -0.01 -16.48 3.73
CA TRP A 35 -1.29 -16.04 3.20
C TRP A 35 -1.29 -15.90 1.68
N TRP A 36 -0.19 -15.43 1.10
CA TRP A 36 -0.08 -15.27 -0.35
C TRP A 36 -0.16 -16.60 -1.09
N ASP A 37 0.54 -17.62 -0.59
CA ASP A 37 0.61 -18.93 -1.24
C ASP A 37 -0.68 -19.73 -1.08
N ALA A 38 -1.32 -19.69 0.09
CA ALA A 38 -2.49 -20.52 0.40
C ALA A 38 -3.82 -19.74 0.40
N GLY A 39 -3.82 -18.51 0.89
CA GLY A 39 -5.01 -17.71 1.13
C GLY A 39 -5.46 -16.91 -0.09
N ARG A 40 -4.52 -16.31 -0.85
CA ARG A 40 -4.81 -15.37 -1.94
C ARG A 40 -5.69 -15.96 -3.03
N ALA A 41 -5.49 -17.24 -3.38
CA ALA A 41 -6.27 -17.92 -4.40
C ALA A 41 -7.75 -18.13 -4.02
N SER A 42 -8.07 -18.10 -2.72
CA SER A 42 -9.44 -18.30 -2.22
C SER A 42 -10.31 -17.03 -2.19
N VAL A 43 -9.73 -15.88 -2.50
CA VAL A 43 -10.39 -14.56 -2.38
C VAL A 43 -10.34 -13.76 -3.69
N LEU A 44 -11.29 -12.84 -3.86
CA LEU A 44 -11.22 -11.81 -4.87
C LEU A 44 -10.42 -10.63 -4.29
N ALA A 45 -9.14 -10.53 -4.64
CA ALA A 45 -8.33 -9.40 -4.19
C ALA A 45 -8.28 -8.28 -5.21
N PHE A 46 -8.15 -7.07 -4.69
CA PHE A 46 -8.10 -5.83 -5.43
C PHE A 46 -7.04 -4.90 -4.84
N ILE A 47 -6.51 -4.01 -5.67
CA ILE A 47 -5.60 -2.92 -5.26
C ILE A 47 -6.15 -1.57 -5.73
N SER A 48 -5.64 -0.47 -5.19
CA SER A 48 -5.91 0.87 -5.72
C SER A 48 -4.78 1.34 -6.65
N PRO A 49 -5.00 2.40 -7.45
CA PRO A 49 -3.93 3.04 -8.22
C PRO A 49 -2.81 3.58 -7.33
N TYR A 50 -3.13 4.04 -6.11
CA TYR A 50 -2.14 4.50 -5.14
C TYR A 50 -1.15 3.39 -4.74
N VAL A 51 -1.62 2.13 -4.61
CA VAL A 51 -0.72 1.00 -4.36
C VAL A 51 0.26 0.82 -5.53
N VAL A 52 -0.21 0.97 -6.77
CA VAL A 52 0.66 0.90 -7.97
C VAL A 52 1.72 1.99 -7.94
N GLU A 53 1.34 3.22 -7.60
CA GLU A 53 2.26 4.36 -7.47
C GLU A 53 3.32 4.10 -6.41
N GLU A 54 2.92 3.66 -5.21
CA GLU A 54 3.85 3.44 -4.10
C GLU A 54 4.80 2.27 -4.36
N VAL A 55 4.33 1.16 -4.95
CA VAL A 55 5.21 0.03 -5.26
C VAL A 55 6.19 0.33 -6.40
N SER A 56 5.86 1.28 -7.26
CA SER A 56 6.73 1.71 -8.36
C SER A 56 7.86 2.63 -7.91
N ALA A 57 7.76 3.21 -6.71
CA ALA A 57 8.75 4.12 -6.17
C ALA A 57 9.95 3.38 -5.52
N GLY A 58 11.08 4.08 -5.41
CA GLY A 58 12.28 3.61 -4.71
C GLY A 58 13.29 2.88 -5.62
N ASP A 59 13.93 1.85 -5.08
CA ASP A 59 14.94 1.07 -5.82
C ASP A 59 14.32 0.38 -7.04
N PRO A 60 14.87 0.56 -8.27
CA PRO A 60 14.26 0.03 -9.49
C PRO A 60 14.13 -1.49 -9.53
N LEU A 61 15.09 -2.24 -8.97
CA LEU A 61 15.03 -3.71 -8.96
C LEU A 61 13.94 -4.19 -8.00
N ALA A 62 13.89 -3.62 -6.80
CA ALA A 62 12.82 -3.93 -5.85
C ALA A 62 11.44 -3.46 -6.35
N ALA A 63 11.35 -2.35 -7.08
CA ALA A 63 10.11 -1.89 -7.70
C ALA A 63 9.62 -2.87 -8.76
N LEU A 64 10.52 -3.38 -9.60
CA LEU A 64 10.21 -4.40 -10.59
C LEU A 64 9.59 -5.64 -9.92
N GLU A 65 10.25 -6.20 -8.89
CA GLU A 65 9.74 -7.36 -8.15
C GLU A 65 8.34 -7.12 -7.56
N ARG A 66 8.09 -5.92 -7.01
CA ARG A 66 6.77 -5.57 -6.46
C ARG A 66 5.71 -5.45 -7.55
N ILE A 67 6.03 -4.85 -8.69
CA ILE A 67 5.11 -4.73 -9.84
C ILE A 67 4.79 -6.11 -10.41
N GLU A 68 5.78 -7.00 -10.51
CA GLU A 68 5.58 -8.39 -10.94
C GLU A 68 4.53 -9.11 -10.09
N ALA A 69 4.62 -8.97 -8.76
CA ALA A 69 3.68 -9.57 -7.82
C ALA A 69 2.23 -9.05 -7.99
N LEU A 70 2.05 -7.86 -8.56
CA LEU A 70 0.74 -7.23 -8.73
C LEU A 70 0.05 -7.54 -10.07
N ARG A 71 0.74 -8.06 -11.08
CA ARG A 71 0.20 -8.17 -12.46
C ARG A 71 -1.17 -8.83 -12.57
N ALA A 72 -1.46 -9.83 -11.72
CA ALA A 72 -2.70 -10.59 -11.77
C ALA A 72 -3.83 -10.00 -10.90
N ILE A 73 -3.61 -8.83 -10.29
CA ILE A 73 -4.55 -8.24 -9.32
C ILE A 73 -5.26 -7.05 -9.97
N PRO A 74 -6.60 -7.08 -10.07
CA PRO A 74 -7.37 -5.96 -10.61
C PRO A 74 -7.19 -4.67 -9.80
N VAL A 75 -6.99 -3.57 -10.52
CA VAL A 75 -6.95 -2.22 -9.96
C VAL A 75 -8.37 -1.64 -9.91
N LEU A 76 -8.78 -1.15 -8.75
CA LEU A 76 -10.06 -0.45 -8.58
C LEU A 76 -9.99 0.95 -9.20
N PRO A 77 -11.06 1.42 -9.85
CA PRO A 77 -11.11 2.79 -10.35
C PRO A 77 -11.13 3.80 -9.19
N ILE A 78 -10.55 4.97 -9.42
CA ILE A 78 -10.71 6.12 -8.52
C ILE A 78 -12.10 6.71 -8.76
N ALA A 79 -12.87 6.86 -7.69
CA ALA A 79 -14.16 7.53 -7.70
C ALA A 79 -14.04 8.89 -7.00
N PRO A 80 -14.75 9.96 -7.45
CA PRO A 80 -14.70 11.28 -6.81
C PRO A 80 -14.97 11.24 -5.29
N GLU A 81 -15.85 10.35 -4.85
CA GLU A 81 -16.25 10.15 -3.46
C GLU A 81 -15.08 9.70 -2.57
N ILE A 82 -14.00 9.15 -3.15
CA ILE A 82 -12.79 8.78 -2.42
C ILE A 82 -12.11 10.03 -1.85
N LEU A 83 -12.05 11.12 -2.63
CA LEU A 83 -11.44 12.38 -2.18
C LEU A 83 -12.27 13.03 -1.09
N GLU A 84 -13.59 13.07 -1.27
CA GLU A 84 -14.52 13.60 -0.25
C GLU A 84 -14.39 12.83 1.08
N LEU A 85 -14.31 11.50 1.00
CA LEU A 85 -14.10 10.67 2.19
C LEU A 85 -12.73 10.91 2.83
N ALA A 86 -11.67 11.05 2.03
CA ALA A 86 -10.33 11.33 2.53
C ALA A 86 -10.28 12.68 3.26
N GLU A 87 -10.89 13.73 2.70
CA GLU A 87 -10.99 15.06 3.33
C GLU A 87 -11.81 15.02 4.62
N PHE A 88 -12.88 14.21 4.65
CA PHE A 88 -13.68 14.00 5.86
C PHE A 88 -12.90 13.26 6.96
N LEU A 89 -12.13 12.22 6.62
CA LEU A 89 -11.36 11.40 7.56
C LEU A 89 -10.08 12.09 8.03
N LEU A 90 -9.47 12.90 7.18
CA LEU A 90 -8.29 13.70 7.44
C LEU A 90 -8.70 15.17 7.47
N PRO A 91 -9.47 15.64 8.48
CA PRO A 91 -9.72 17.06 8.60
C PRO A 91 -8.37 17.74 8.63
N VAL A 92 -8.14 18.65 7.67
CA VAL A 92 -6.91 19.41 7.55
C VAL A 92 -6.49 19.84 8.95
N ALA A 93 -5.34 19.34 9.41
CA ALA A 93 -4.70 19.91 10.58
C ALA A 93 -4.31 21.33 10.18
N THR A 94 -5.23 22.29 10.35
CA THR A 94 -4.94 23.71 10.26
C THR A 94 -4.02 24.03 11.42
N ASN A 95 -2.71 23.89 11.20
CA ASN A 95 -1.74 24.33 12.18
C ASN A 95 -0.51 24.99 11.53
N CYS A 96 -0.57 26.33 11.58
CA CYS A 96 0.52 27.25 11.87
C CYS A 96 1.79 27.21 10.99
N ARG A 97 1.73 27.83 9.81
CA ARG A 97 2.89 28.51 9.20
C ARG A 97 2.45 29.86 8.60
N ASN A 98 2.16 30.84 9.46
CA ASN A 98 2.06 32.24 9.07
C ASN A 98 2.66 33.17 10.14
N SER A 99 3.76 32.75 10.77
CA SER A 99 4.66 33.65 11.49
C SER A 99 5.88 33.98 10.63
N LEU A 100 5.63 34.59 9.47
CA LEU A 100 6.63 35.43 8.82
C LEU A 100 6.39 36.85 9.32
N HIS A 101 7.14 37.24 10.34
CA HIS A 101 7.35 38.65 10.65
C HIS A 101 7.98 39.33 9.43
N PRO A 102 7.41 40.44 8.90
CA PRO A 102 8.15 41.26 7.95
C PRO A 102 9.30 41.92 8.72
N LEU A 103 10.53 41.62 8.31
CA LEU A 103 11.71 42.38 8.70
C LEU A 103 11.57 43.77 8.07
N ASN A 104 11.33 44.78 8.90
CA ASN A 104 11.77 46.16 8.69
C ASN A 104 12.75 46.49 9.81
#